data_AF-A0A3S9MEY6-F1
#
_entry.id   AF-A0A3S9MEY6-F1
#
_cell.length_a   1.000
_cell.length_b   1.000
_cell.length_c   1.000
_cell.angle_alpha   90.00
_cell.angle_beta   90.00
_cell.angle_gamma   90.00
#
_symmetry.space_group_name_H-M   'P 1'
#
loop_
_entity.id
_entity.type
_entity.pdbx_description
1 polymer ?
#
loop_
_entity_poly.entity_id
_entity_poly.type
_entity_poly.pdbx_seq_one_letter_code
_entity_poly.pdbx_strand_id
1 'polypeptide(L)'
;MSDTVRNDKDLTDRLADRVTSQADEQESGARPQLRRSRAGLDRTRGRGSMAAAVESGAERILKAIEDAEDQLHKHLQDVSKGVRAMGENHARNDKNIETMLNNIVNRSRNQDTVRDGGGIGKDRPDASKDPHTVTLEWKPGMPKQAFERKARALQRLGEEGKLFKFKGKTEDYRDKEITKQYKGALEALIRRNHKDDPEFANEAAEAARAMQPDHVNELQTGGPDAWRNLRMLDRTTNFDIGTQQIRPQIKDLPDGNPINIDIKWWPDD
;
A
#
# COMPACT_ATOMS: atom_id res chain seq x y z
N MET A 1 -7.91 -2.64 -16.02
CA MET A 1 -7.52 -2.19 -14.66
C MET A 1 -8.71 -1.40 -14.17
N SER A 2 -9.38 -1.87 -13.13
CA SER A 2 -10.65 -1.29 -12.71
C SER A 2 -10.41 0.08 -12.05
N ASP A 3 -11.21 1.08 -12.45
CA ASP A 3 -11.31 2.43 -11.86
C ASP A 3 -11.83 2.42 -10.41
N THR A 4 -11.67 1.32 -9.70
CA THR A 4 -12.25 1.10 -8.39
C THR A 4 -11.30 1.65 -7.33
N VAL A 5 -11.78 2.70 -6.65
CA VAL A 5 -11.24 3.27 -5.40
C VAL A 5 -10.06 4.24 -5.56
N ARG A 6 -10.19 5.23 -6.44
CA ARG A 6 -9.61 6.56 -6.13
C ARG A 6 -10.56 7.24 -5.16
N ASN A 7 -10.06 7.71 -4.01
CA ASN A 7 -10.89 8.48 -3.11
C ASN A 7 -11.14 9.85 -3.74
N ASP A 8 -12.41 10.17 -3.98
CA ASP A 8 -12.82 11.44 -4.57
C ASP A 8 -12.97 12.48 -3.46
N LYS A 9 -11.98 13.35 -3.34
CA LYS A 9 -12.00 14.47 -2.38
C LYS A 9 -13.25 15.34 -2.58
N ASP A 10 -13.66 15.57 -3.83
CA ASP A 10 -14.80 16.42 -4.12
C ASP A 10 -16.09 15.78 -3.60
N LEU A 11 -16.18 14.45 -3.63
CA LEU A 11 -17.32 13.72 -3.06
C LEU A 11 -17.35 13.85 -1.53
N THR A 12 -16.20 13.75 -0.86
CA THR A 12 -16.13 13.96 0.60
C THR A 12 -16.46 15.41 0.99
N ASP A 13 -15.98 16.39 0.22
CA ASP A 13 -16.26 17.81 0.48
C ASP A 13 -17.76 18.11 0.27
N ARG A 14 -18.38 17.60 -0.81
CA ARG A 14 -19.84 17.72 -1.04
C ARG A 14 -20.66 17.05 0.05
N LEU A 15 -20.20 15.91 0.58
CA LEU A 15 -20.87 15.24 1.69
C LEU A 15 -20.82 16.11 2.96
N ALA A 16 -19.64 16.66 3.28
CA ALA A 16 -19.48 17.57 4.41
C ALA A 16 -20.35 18.83 4.29
N ASP A 17 -20.41 19.42 3.09
CA ASP A 17 -21.28 20.57 2.78
C ASP A 17 -22.76 20.22 2.98
N ARG A 18 -23.20 19.04 2.51
CA ARG A 18 -24.58 18.57 2.71
C ARG A 18 -24.91 18.38 4.19
N VAL A 19 -24.02 17.77 4.97
CA VAL A 19 -24.20 17.59 6.43
C VAL A 19 -24.28 18.93 7.13
N THR A 20 -23.44 19.89 6.74
CA THR A 20 -23.45 21.25 7.29
C THR A 20 -24.76 21.97 6.95
N SER A 21 -25.19 21.92 5.68
CA SER A 21 -26.45 22.51 5.23
C SER A 21 -27.66 21.94 5.97
N GLN A 22 -27.69 20.63 6.22
CA GLN A 22 -28.76 20.00 7.00
C GLN A 22 -28.75 20.44 8.47
N ALA A 23 -27.57 20.62 9.07
CA ALA A 23 -27.44 21.14 10.43
C ALA A 23 -27.97 22.58 10.55
N ASP A 24 -27.67 23.42 9.55
CA ASP A 24 -28.12 24.81 9.48
C ASP A 24 -29.64 24.91 9.20
N GLU A 25 -30.19 24.03 8.34
CA GLU A 25 -31.63 23.91 8.10
C GLU A 25 -32.39 23.47 9.36
N GLN A 26 -31.87 22.51 10.11
CA GLN A 26 -32.45 22.09 11.38
C GLN A 26 -32.44 23.23 12.41
N GLU A 27 -31.32 23.95 12.52
CA GLU A 27 -31.20 25.09 13.44
C GLU A 27 -32.18 26.22 13.06
N SER A 28 -32.24 26.58 11.77
CA SER A 28 -33.10 27.65 11.27
C SER A 28 -34.59 27.29 11.28
N GLY A 29 -34.96 26.01 11.21
CA GLY A 29 -36.33 25.54 11.28
C GLY A 29 -36.86 25.33 12.71
N ALA A 30 -36.09 24.67 13.56
CA ALA A 30 -36.55 24.22 14.87
C ALA A 30 -36.47 25.31 15.93
N ARG A 31 -35.37 26.09 15.98
CA ARG A 31 -35.19 27.14 16.99
C ARG A 31 -36.28 28.23 16.96
N PRO A 32 -36.74 28.73 15.80
CA PRO A 32 -37.85 29.69 15.78
C PRO A 32 -39.16 29.10 16.32
N GLN A 33 -39.39 27.80 16.14
CA GLN A 33 -40.56 27.13 16.70
C GLN A 33 -40.45 27.00 18.23
N LEU A 34 -39.30 26.58 18.76
CA LEU A 34 -39.05 26.53 20.20
C LEU A 34 -39.18 27.90 20.85
N ARG A 35 -38.61 28.95 20.24
CA ARG A 35 -38.74 30.34 20.71
C ARG A 35 -40.20 30.80 20.73
N ARG A 36 -40.99 30.47 19.70
CA ARG A 36 -42.43 30.77 19.66
C ARG A 36 -43.21 30.02 20.74
N SER A 37 -42.92 28.73 20.95
CA SER A 37 -43.53 27.91 21.99
C SER A 37 -43.23 28.46 23.39
N ARG A 38 -41.97 28.86 23.64
CA ARG A 38 -41.54 29.48 24.90
C ARG A 38 -42.24 30.83 25.13
N ALA A 39 -42.27 31.69 24.11
CA ALA A 39 -42.99 32.97 24.18
C ALA A 39 -44.50 32.79 24.38
N GLY A 40 -45.09 31.70 23.89
CA GLY A 40 -46.49 31.34 24.15
C GLY A 40 -46.73 30.95 25.61
N LEU A 41 -45.86 30.11 26.18
CA LEU A 41 -45.91 29.69 27.59
C LEU A 41 -45.71 30.88 28.55
N ASP A 42 -44.80 31.80 28.22
CA ASP A 42 -44.57 33.00 29.03
C ASP A 42 -45.79 33.94 29.08
N ARG A 43 -46.66 33.91 28.06
CA ARG A 43 -47.90 34.71 28.03
C ARG A 43 -49.03 34.12 28.86
N THR A 44 -48.99 32.82 29.11
CA THR A 44 -50.02 32.12 29.90
C THR A 44 -49.68 32.06 31.40
N ARG A 45 -48.55 32.64 31.80
CA ARG A 45 -48.07 32.66 33.20
C ARG A 45 -49.12 33.26 34.13
N GLY A 46 -49.64 32.40 35.01
CA GLY A 46 -50.40 32.82 36.18
C GLY A 46 -51.90 32.59 36.08
N ARG A 47 -52.35 31.51 36.74
CA ARG A 47 -53.54 31.44 37.61
C ARG A 47 -53.64 30.01 38.19
N GLY A 48 -53.04 29.80 39.36
CA GLY A 48 -53.18 28.57 40.16
C GLY A 48 -51.91 27.71 40.26
N SER A 49 -51.79 26.95 41.36
CA SER A 49 -50.64 26.08 41.66
C SER A 49 -50.44 24.95 40.65
N MET A 50 -51.53 24.43 40.08
CA MET A 50 -51.48 23.40 39.03
C MET A 50 -50.95 23.98 37.70
N ALA A 51 -51.34 25.20 37.33
CA ALA A 51 -50.82 25.86 36.13
C ALA A 51 -49.31 26.12 36.24
N ALA A 52 -48.84 26.58 37.40
CA ALA A 52 -47.41 26.79 37.65
C ALA A 52 -46.57 25.50 37.57
N ALA A 53 -47.12 24.36 38.02
CA ALA A 53 -46.46 23.06 37.92
C ALA A 53 -46.36 22.57 36.47
N VAL A 54 -47.42 22.74 35.68
CA VAL A 54 -47.45 22.40 34.25
C VAL A 54 -46.48 23.30 33.46
N GLU A 55 -46.47 24.60 33.72
CA GLU A 55 -45.55 25.57 33.11
C GLU A 55 -44.09 25.22 33.41
N SER A 56 -43.76 24.90 34.68
CA SER A 56 -42.40 24.50 35.07
C SER A 56 -41.96 23.19 34.40
N GLY A 57 -42.88 22.25 34.22
CA GLY A 57 -42.62 21.01 33.48
C GLY A 57 -42.35 21.27 32.00
N ALA A 58 -43.18 22.09 31.36
CA ALA A 58 -43.03 22.48 29.96
C ALA A 58 -41.72 23.24 29.71
N GLU A 59 -41.32 24.15 30.60
CA GLU A 59 -40.06 24.88 30.51
C GLU A 59 -38.84 23.95 30.59
N ARG A 60 -38.87 22.96 31.49
CA ARG A 60 -37.81 21.94 31.58
C ARG A 60 -37.71 21.09 30.31
N ILE A 61 -38.85 20.71 29.73
CA ILE A 61 -38.89 19.93 28.48
C ILE A 61 -38.33 20.76 27.33
N LEU A 62 -38.78 22.02 27.16
CA LEU A 62 -38.29 22.89 26.09
C LEU A 62 -36.78 23.16 26.22
N LYS A 63 -36.29 23.36 27.45
CA LYS A 63 -34.85 23.51 27.70
C LYS A 63 -34.07 22.25 27.33
N ALA A 64 -34.57 21.07 27.70
CA ALA A 64 -33.94 19.80 27.35
C ALA A 64 -33.90 19.57 25.82
N ILE A 65 -34.94 20.02 25.10
CA ILE A 65 -34.96 19.97 23.63
C ILE A 65 -33.94 20.95 23.04
N GLU A 66 -33.85 22.18 23.56
CA GLU A 66 -32.86 23.18 23.13
C GLU A 66 -31.42 22.69 23.35
N ASP A 67 -31.13 22.11 24.54
CA ASP A 67 -29.82 21.53 24.84
C ASP A 67 -29.48 20.34 23.92
N ALA A 68 -30.48 19.52 23.56
CA ALA A 68 -30.30 18.39 22.64
C ALA A 68 -30.07 18.85 21.19
N GLU A 69 -30.77 19.90 20.73
CA GLU A 69 -30.54 20.51 19.42
C GLU A 69 -29.14 21.10 19.31
N ASP A 70 -28.66 21.78 20.35
CA ASP A 70 -27.30 22.34 20.40
C ASP A 70 -26.23 21.26 20.31
N GLN A 71 -26.42 20.15 21.03
CA GLN A 71 -25.51 19.00 20.97
C GLN A 71 -25.53 18.33 19.59
N LEU A 72 -26.70 18.16 18.99
CA LEU A 72 -26.84 17.58 17.66
C LEU A 72 -26.18 18.47 16.60
N HIS A 73 -26.45 19.78 16.61
CA HIS A 73 -25.87 20.72 15.68
C HIS A 73 -24.33 20.74 15.78
N LYS A 74 -23.80 20.79 17.00
CA LYS A 74 -22.35 20.68 17.24
C LYS A 74 -21.79 19.36 16.70
N HIS A 75 -22.47 18.25 16.95
CA HIS A 75 -22.05 16.94 16.47
C HIS A 75 -22.00 16.89 14.93
N LEU A 76 -23.03 17.40 14.25
CA LEU A 76 -23.06 17.45 12.77
C LEU A 76 -21.94 18.32 12.20
N GLN A 77 -21.60 19.44 12.84
CA GLN A 77 -20.44 20.25 12.46
C GLN A 77 -19.12 19.48 12.65
N ASP A 78 -18.97 18.75 13.75
CA ASP A 78 -17.77 17.96 14.02
C ASP A 78 -17.63 16.79 13.02
N VAL A 79 -18.75 16.14 12.65
CA VAL A 79 -18.80 15.12 11.59
C VAL A 79 -18.37 15.73 10.24
N SER A 80 -18.92 16.89 9.87
CA SER A 80 -18.53 17.63 8.66
C SER A 80 -17.02 17.93 8.61
N LYS A 81 -16.44 18.42 9.71
CA LYS A 81 -14.99 18.64 9.82
C LYS A 81 -14.21 17.33 9.69
N GLY A 82 -14.67 16.26 10.33
CA GLY A 82 -14.06 14.94 10.23
C GLY A 82 -14.02 14.40 8.80
N VAL A 83 -15.13 14.54 8.06
CA VAL A 83 -15.23 14.12 6.65
C VAL A 83 -14.28 14.93 5.76
N ARG A 84 -14.16 16.26 5.95
CA ARG A 84 -13.19 17.08 5.20
C ARG A 84 -11.74 16.68 5.51
N ALA A 85 -11.42 16.51 6.79
CA ALA A 85 -10.08 16.08 7.20
C ALA A 85 -9.73 14.69 6.63
N MET A 86 -10.71 13.78 6.57
CA MET A 86 -10.56 12.48 5.91
C MET A 86 -10.25 12.65 4.41
N GLY A 87 -11.00 13.47 3.68
CA GLY A 87 -10.75 13.78 2.28
C GLY A 87 -9.35 14.35 2.02
N GLU A 88 -8.91 15.31 2.83
CA GLU A 88 -7.55 15.87 2.76
C GLU A 88 -6.46 14.83 3.02
N ASN A 89 -6.64 14.00 4.05
CA ASN A 89 -5.68 12.94 4.39
C ASN A 89 -5.56 11.93 3.24
N HIS A 90 -6.67 11.59 2.59
CA HIS A 90 -6.64 10.72 1.42
C HIS A 90 -5.92 11.35 0.23
N ALA A 91 -6.22 12.61 -0.10
CA ALA A 91 -5.55 13.31 -1.20
C ALA A 91 -4.03 13.41 -0.96
N ARG A 92 -3.60 13.68 0.28
CA ARG A 92 -2.18 13.68 0.66
C ARG A 92 -1.55 12.30 0.51
N ASN A 93 -2.24 11.24 0.96
CA ASN A 93 -1.73 9.88 0.84
C ASN A 93 -1.58 9.44 -0.62
N ASP A 94 -2.57 9.76 -1.47
CA ASP A 94 -2.52 9.43 -2.90
C ASP A 94 -1.36 10.15 -3.60
N LYS A 95 -1.15 11.43 -3.29
CA LYS A 95 0.00 12.19 -3.80
C LYS A 95 1.34 11.61 -3.33
N ASN A 96 1.41 11.15 -2.09
CA ASN A 96 2.62 10.51 -1.56
C ASN A 96 2.91 9.19 -2.28
N ILE A 97 1.89 8.36 -2.50
CA ILE A 97 2.02 7.09 -3.26
C ILE A 97 2.48 7.38 -4.69
N GLU A 98 1.86 8.35 -5.36
CA GLU A 98 2.25 8.76 -6.72
C GLU A 98 3.71 9.23 -6.76
N THR A 99 4.13 10.06 -5.80
CA THR A 99 5.51 10.53 -5.70
C THR A 99 6.48 9.37 -5.50
N MET A 100 6.15 8.41 -4.62
CA MET A 100 6.97 7.22 -4.40
C MET A 100 7.08 6.38 -5.68
N LEU A 101 5.97 6.12 -6.38
CA LEU A 101 5.98 5.34 -7.62
C LEU A 101 6.79 6.04 -8.73
N ASN A 102 6.63 7.35 -8.88
CA ASN A 102 7.40 8.13 -9.85
C ASN A 102 8.90 8.12 -9.52
N ASN A 103 9.27 8.21 -8.24
CA ASN A 103 10.66 8.10 -7.82
C ASN A 103 11.25 6.72 -8.14
N ILE A 104 10.51 5.64 -7.89
CA ILE A 104 10.91 4.27 -8.23
C ILE A 104 11.12 4.13 -9.75
N VAL A 105 10.18 4.63 -10.56
CA VAL A 105 10.28 4.57 -12.02
C VAL A 105 11.47 5.38 -12.52
N ASN A 106 11.68 6.59 -12.02
CA ASN A 106 12.80 7.44 -12.43
C ASN A 106 14.15 6.85 -12.03
N ARG A 107 14.28 6.31 -10.81
CA ARG A 107 15.51 5.62 -10.37
C ARG A 107 15.80 4.39 -11.20
N SER A 108 14.77 3.57 -11.48
CA SER A 108 14.92 2.42 -12.36
C SER A 108 15.31 2.81 -13.78
N ARG A 109 14.78 3.91 -14.33
CA ARG A 109 15.22 4.44 -15.63
C ARG A 109 16.66 4.92 -15.59
N ASN A 110 17.08 5.60 -14.52
CA ASN A 110 18.48 6.04 -14.35
C ASN A 110 19.44 4.85 -14.23
N GLN A 111 19.02 3.76 -13.60
CA GLN A 111 19.82 2.53 -13.61
C GLN A 111 19.83 1.84 -14.97
N ASP A 112 18.69 1.82 -15.68
CA ASP A 112 18.65 1.34 -17.05
C ASP A 112 19.57 2.17 -17.97
N THR A 113 19.70 3.50 -17.77
CA THR A 113 20.64 4.33 -18.53
C THR A 113 22.09 4.14 -18.12
N VAL A 114 22.39 3.93 -16.82
CA VAL A 114 23.75 3.55 -16.37
C VAL A 114 24.17 2.22 -16.99
N ARG A 115 23.25 1.25 -17.03
CA ARG A 115 23.43 -0.02 -17.73
C ARG A 115 23.63 0.23 -19.22
N ASP A 116 22.68 0.87 -19.91
CA ASP A 116 22.69 1.09 -21.36
C ASP A 116 23.75 2.10 -21.84
N GLY A 117 24.43 2.81 -20.93
CA GLY A 117 25.53 3.75 -21.19
C GLY A 117 26.93 3.14 -21.22
N GLY A 118 27.12 1.91 -20.75
CA GLY A 118 28.43 1.25 -20.74
C GLY A 118 28.81 0.59 -19.42
N GLY A 119 27.99 0.74 -18.38
CA GLY A 119 28.18 0.08 -17.09
C GLY A 119 27.52 -1.28 -17.03
N ILE A 120 28.09 -2.15 -16.18
CA ILE A 120 27.45 -3.26 -15.47
C ILE A 120 26.04 -3.64 -15.99
N GLY A 121 25.93 -4.76 -16.72
CA GLY A 121 24.66 -5.35 -17.16
C GLY A 121 24.36 -5.20 -18.66
N LYS A 122 25.28 -4.63 -19.44
CA LYS A 122 25.30 -4.75 -20.92
C LYS A 122 25.81 -6.08 -21.42
N ASP A 123 26.51 -6.80 -20.57
CA ASP A 123 27.09 -8.07 -20.94
C ASP A 123 25.95 -9.00 -21.38
N ARG A 124 26.18 -9.69 -22.47
CA ARG A 124 25.31 -10.75 -22.96
C ARG A 124 26.00 -12.07 -22.63
N PRO A 125 25.24 -13.18 -22.54
CA PRO A 125 25.88 -14.49 -22.51
C PRO A 125 26.86 -14.60 -23.67
N ASP A 126 28.07 -15.00 -23.33
CA ASP A 126 29.14 -15.25 -24.28
C ASP A 126 28.79 -16.53 -25.04
N ALA A 127 28.22 -16.35 -26.24
CA ALA A 127 27.75 -17.44 -27.08
C ALA A 127 28.87 -18.39 -27.55
N SER A 128 30.14 -18.05 -27.30
CA SER A 128 31.28 -18.94 -27.58
C SER A 128 31.55 -19.95 -26.46
N LYS A 129 30.90 -19.82 -25.30
CA LYS A 129 31.09 -20.70 -24.14
C LYS A 129 29.93 -21.68 -23.98
N ASP A 130 30.25 -22.87 -23.48
CA ASP A 130 29.24 -23.87 -23.14
C ASP A 130 28.40 -23.42 -21.94
N PRO A 131 27.05 -23.53 -22.01
CA PRO A 131 26.19 -23.21 -20.90
C PRO A 131 26.46 -24.08 -19.67
N HIS A 132 26.66 -23.43 -18.52
CA HIS A 132 26.77 -24.13 -17.24
C HIS A 132 25.39 -24.37 -16.65
N THR A 133 25.08 -25.59 -16.23
CA THR A 133 23.79 -25.91 -15.62
C THR A 133 23.86 -25.74 -14.10
N VAL A 134 23.05 -24.82 -13.57
CA VAL A 134 22.88 -24.60 -12.14
C VAL A 134 21.65 -25.36 -11.67
N THR A 135 21.81 -26.20 -10.66
CA THR A 135 20.69 -26.92 -10.04
C THR A 135 20.07 -26.08 -8.93
N LEU A 136 18.76 -25.91 -8.97
CA LEU A 136 17.95 -25.34 -7.90
C LEU A 136 17.10 -26.42 -7.24
N GLU A 137 17.19 -26.56 -5.93
CA GLU A 137 16.51 -27.57 -5.13
C GLU A 137 15.54 -26.93 -4.14
N TRP A 138 14.28 -27.40 -4.13
CA TRP A 138 13.34 -27.04 -3.08
C TRP A 138 13.70 -27.78 -1.79
N LYS A 139 13.85 -27.06 -0.67
CA LYS A 139 14.11 -27.67 0.64
C LYS A 139 12.92 -27.52 1.59
N PRO A 140 12.73 -28.47 2.53
CA PRO A 140 11.78 -28.31 3.62
C PRO A 140 11.99 -26.99 4.37
N GLY A 141 10.90 -26.25 4.60
CA GLY A 141 10.93 -24.92 5.21
C GLY A 141 10.85 -23.76 4.21
N MET A 142 11.02 -24.01 2.90
CA MET A 142 10.70 -23.01 1.88
C MET A 142 9.22 -23.10 1.46
N PRO A 143 8.49 -21.97 1.35
CA PRO A 143 7.17 -21.98 0.72
C PRO A 143 7.26 -22.47 -0.74
N LYS A 144 6.64 -23.62 -1.03
CA LYS A 144 6.68 -24.29 -2.35
C LYS A 144 6.38 -23.35 -3.50
N GLN A 145 5.31 -22.56 -3.39
CA GLN A 145 4.89 -21.62 -4.44
C GLN A 145 5.91 -20.50 -4.68
N ALA A 146 6.59 -20.03 -3.63
CA ALA A 146 7.60 -18.98 -3.73
C ALA A 146 8.85 -19.49 -4.46
N PHE A 147 9.30 -20.70 -4.09
CA PHE A 147 10.39 -21.39 -4.78
C PHE A 147 10.02 -21.66 -6.24
N GLU A 148 8.88 -22.29 -6.50
CA GLU A 148 8.45 -22.67 -7.86
C GLU A 148 8.46 -21.48 -8.80
N ARG A 149 7.86 -20.38 -8.37
CA ARG A 149 7.75 -19.17 -9.18
C ARG A 149 9.12 -18.60 -9.53
N LYS A 150 10.07 -18.57 -8.58
CA LYS A 150 11.44 -18.07 -8.83
C LYS A 150 12.23 -19.05 -9.69
N ALA A 151 12.20 -20.34 -9.35
CA ALA A 151 12.92 -21.39 -10.07
C ALA A 151 12.47 -21.48 -11.54
N ARG A 152 11.16 -21.51 -11.81
CA ARG A 152 10.62 -21.52 -13.19
C ARG A 152 10.95 -20.24 -13.96
N ALA A 153 10.95 -19.08 -13.30
CA ALA A 153 11.32 -17.83 -13.96
C ALA A 153 12.79 -17.85 -14.39
N LEU A 154 13.69 -18.34 -13.53
CA LEU A 154 15.11 -18.51 -13.86
C LEU A 154 15.31 -19.58 -14.94
N GLN A 155 14.61 -20.71 -14.88
CA GLN A 155 14.65 -21.74 -15.92
C GLN A 155 14.27 -21.18 -17.29
N ARG A 156 13.15 -20.48 -17.38
CA ARG A 156 12.73 -19.83 -18.62
C ARG A 156 13.77 -18.84 -19.14
N LEU A 157 14.41 -18.07 -18.26
CA LEU A 157 15.46 -17.13 -18.67
C LEU A 157 16.73 -17.85 -19.16
N GLY A 158 17.06 -19.00 -18.59
CA GLY A 158 18.14 -19.86 -19.07
C GLY A 158 17.83 -20.41 -20.47
N GLU A 159 16.64 -20.96 -20.66
CA GLU A 159 16.14 -21.46 -21.95
C GLU A 159 16.09 -20.36 -23.03
N GLU A 160 15.71 -19.14 -22.65
CA GLU A 160 15.74 -17.97 -23.54
C GLU A 160 17.16 -17.44 -23.81
N GLY A 161 18.20 -18.06 -23.25
CA GLY A 161 19.59 -17.66 -23.41
C GLY A 161 19.90 -16.29 -22.81
N LYS A 162 19.23 -15.91 -21.71
CA LYS A 162 19.36 -14.60 -21.07
C LYS A 162 20.17 -14.62 -19.78
N LEU A 163 20.40 -15.79 -19.19
CA LEU A 163 21.19 -15.92 -17.98
C LEU A 163 22.67 -16.12 -18.30
N PHE A 164 23.51 -15.39 -17.57
CA PHE A 164 24.96 -15.51 -17.68
C PHE A 164 25.65 -15.07 -16.39
N LYS A 165 26.87 -15.53 -16.16
CA LYS A 165 27.68 -15.10 -15.02
C LYS A 165 27.98 -13.60 -15.14
N PHE A 166 27.41 -12.82 -14.22
CA PHE A 166 27.61 -11.38 -14.20
C PHE A 166 29.07 -10.99 -13.87
N LYS A 167 29.58 -9.95 -14.55
CA LYS A 167 30.94 -9.41 -14.42
C LYS A 167 31.03 -8.34 -13.32
N GLY A 168 31.71 -8.65 -12.21
CA GLY A 168 31.96 -7.71 -11.11
C GLY A 168 31.13 -7.97 -9.84
N LYS A 169 31.11 -7.02 -8.91
CA LYS A 169 30.38 -7.19 -7.63
C LYS A 169 28.93 -6.76 -7.79
N THR A 170 28.01 -7.60 -7.29
CA THR A 170 26.56 -7.29 -7.22
C THR A 170 26.25 -6.00 -6.45
N GLU A 171 27.13 -5.60 -5.54
CA GLU A 171 26.98 -4.39 -4.73
C GLU A 171 27.19 -3.10 -5.51
N ASP A 172 27.98 -3.12 -6.59
CA ASP A 172 28.39 -1.92 -7.31
C ASP A 172 27.24 -1.32 -8.16
N TYR A 173 26.17 -2.07 -8.38
CA TYR A 173 25.00 -1.63 -9.15
C TYR A 173 23.68 -1.77 -8.42
N ARG A 174 23.68 -2.35 -7.21
CA ARG A 174 22.48 -2.48 -6.40
C ARG A 174 22.14 -1.15 -5.74
N ASP A 175 21.04 -0.51 -6.15
CA ASP A 175 20.46 0.62 -5.43
C ASP A 175 19.52 0.11 -4.33
N LYS A 176 20.05 0.04 -3.11
CA LYS A 176 19.31 -0.35 -1.90
C LYS A 176 18.07 0.52 -1.67
N GLU A 177 18.06 1.73 -2.19
CA GLU A 177 16.93 2.65 -2.04
C GLU A 177 15.76 2.28 -2.98
N ILE A 178 16.00 1.66 -4.14
CA ILE A 178 14.90 1.10 -4.98
C ILE A 178 14.16 0.01 -4.21
N THR A 179 14.91 -0.90 -3.57
CA THR A 179 14.37 -1.97 -2.72
C THR A 179 13.55 -1.39 -1.55
N LYS A 180 14.09 -0.36 -0.87
CA LYS A 180 13.42 0.31 0.25
C LYS A 180 12.14 1.03 -0.18
N GLN A 181 12.19 1.79 -1.28
CA GLN A 181 11.05 2.52 -1.80
C GLN A 181 9.97 1.59 -2.33
N TYR A 182 10.33 0.50 -3.02
CA TYR A 182 9.38 -0.53 -3.46
C TYR A 182 8.61 -1.13 -2.29
N LYS A 183 9.31 -1.46 -1.20
CA LYS A 183 8.69 -1.99 0.02
C LYS A 183 7.74 -0.99 0.68
N GLY A 184 8.14 0.28 0.78
CA GLY A 184 7.29 1.36 1.30
C GLY A 184 6.06 1.61 0.43
N ALA A 185 6.22 1.60 -0.90
CA ALA A 185 5.11 1.77 -1.84
C ALA A 185 4.11 0.60 -1.76
N LEU A 186 4.58 -0.64 -1.61
CA LEU A 186 3.72 -1.80 -1.44
C LEU A 186 2.91 -1.72 -0.13
N GLU A 187 3.55 -1.34 0.98
CA GLU A 187 2.85 -1.12 2.25
C GLU A 187 1.75 -0.06 2.11
N ALA A 188 2.09 1.08 1.47
CA ALA A 188 1.13 2.15 1.26
C ALA A 188 -0.05 1.70 0.37
N LEU A 189 0.20 0.85 -0.64
CA LEU A 189 -0.83 0.26 -1.49
C LEU A 189 -1.73 -0.72 -0.75
N ILE A 190 -1.17 -1.61 0.08
CA ILE A 190 -1.94 -2.55 0.92
C ILE A 190 -2.89 -1.76 1.83
N ARG A 191 -2.35 -0.78 2.57
CA ARG A 191 -3.15 0.11 3.43
C ARG A 191 -4.20 0.90 2.65
N ARG A 192 -3.92 1.26 1.40
CA ARG A 192 -4.88 1.98 0.55
C ARG A 192 -6.02 1.08 0.06
N ASN A 193 -5.72 -0.16 -0.31
CA ASN A 193 -6.69 -1.08 -0.89
C ASN A 193 -7.56 -1.79 0.16
N HIS A 194 -7.09 -1.85 1.41
CA HIS A 194 -7.79 -2.50 2.52
C HIS A 194 -8.15 -1.49 3.63
N LYS A 195 -8.63 -0.30 3.25
CA LYS A 195 -9.06 0.73 4.22
C LYS A 195 -10.23 0.27 5.09
N ASP A 196 -11.06 -0.58 4.52
CA ASP A 196 -12.31 -1.08 5.12
C ASP A 196 -12.04 -2.21 6.12
N ASP A 197 -10.80 -2.72 6.14
CA ASP A 197 -10.32 -3.74 7.08
C ASP A 197 -8.92 -3.36 7.59
N PRO A 198 -8.86 -2.45 8.60
CA PRO A 198 -7.59 -1.96 9.13
C PRO A 198 -6.74 -3.04 9.80
N GLU A 199 -7.36 -4.08 10.37
CA GLU A 199 -6.66 -5.20 11.00
C GLU A 199 -5.93 -6.01 9.94
N PHE A 200 -6.63 -6.45 8.89
CA PHE A 200 -6.00 -7.13 7.76
C PHE A 200 -4.91 -6.26 7.10
N ALA A 201 -5.18 -4.96 6.91
CA ALA A 201 -4.22 -4.06 6.29
C ALA A 201 -2.91 -3.95 7.10
N ASN A 202 -3.01 -3.96 8.44
CA ASN A 202 -1.85 -3.94 9.33
C ASN A 202 -1.09 -5.27 9.28
N GLU A 203 -1.79 -6.41 9.38
CA GLU A 203 -1.17 -7.73 9.30
C GLU A 203 -0.48 -7.96 7.95
N ALA A 204 -1.13 -7.61 6.85
CA ALA A 204 -0.57 -7.71 5.51
C ALA A 204 0.62 -6.77 5.29
N ALA A 205 0.58 -5.56 5.86
CA ALA A 205 1.71 -4.64 5.86
C ALA A 205 2.90 -5.20 6.67
N GLU A 206 2.66 -5.82 7.83
CA GLU A 206 3.69 -6.46 8.63
C GLU A 206 4.28 -7.70 7.95
N ALA A 207 3.45 -8.52 7.32
CA ALA A 207 3.90 -9.63 6.49
C ALA A 207 4.79 -9.13 5.33
N ALA A 208 4.38 -8.05 4.64
CA ALA A 208 5.21 -7.41 3.61
C ALA A 208 6.52 -6.83 4.21
N ARG A 209 6.52 -6.38 5.47
CA ARG A 209 7.75 -5.96 6.17
C ARG A 209 8.68 -7.11 6.51
N ALA A 210 8.16 -8.31 6.78
CA ALA A 210 8.99 -9.49 6.99
C ALA A 210 9.63 -10.00 5.69
N MET A 211 8.97 -9.77 4.55
CA MET A 211 9.45 -10.14 3.21
C MET A 211 10.61 -9.25 2.73
N GLN A 212 11.42 -9.83 1.84
CA GLN A 212 12.51 -9.14 1.15
C GLN A 212 12.12 -8.88 -0.31
N PRO A 213 12.26 -7.64 -0.81
CA PRO A 213 12.16 -7.38 -2.24
C PRO A 213 13.37 -8.01 -2.90
N ASP A 214 13.10 -8.85 -3.88
CA ASP A 214 14.08 -9.70 -4.52
C ASP A 214 13.91 -9.67 -6.04
N HIS A 215 15.02 -9.85 -6.75
CA HIS A 215 15.09 -9.79 -8.19
C HIS A 215 14.69 -11.15 -8.79
N VAL A 216 13.64 -11.16 -9.62
CA VAL A 216 13.13 -12.36 -10.30
C VAL A 216 14.20 -12.98 -11.18
N ASN A 217 14.88 -12.15 -11.97
CA ASN A 217 16.18 -12.48 -12.54
C ASN A 217 17.25 -12.04 -11.54
N GLU A 218 17.99 -13.00 -11.00
CA GLU A 218 19.00 -12.74 -10.00
C GLU A 218 20.10 -11.83 -10.57
N LEU A 219 20.58 -10.89 -9.77
CA LEU A 219 21.58 -9.90 -10.17
C LEU A 219 22.88 -10.60 -10.65
N GLN A 220 23.33 -11.62 -9.91
CA GLN A 220 24.54 -12.39 -10.28
C GLN A 220 24.40 -13.21 -11.58
N THR A 221 23.18 -13.34 -12.12
CA THR A 221 22.89 -14.02 -13.40
C THR A 221 22.53 -13.05 -14.53
N GLY A 222 22.83 -11.76 -14.39
CA GLY A 222 22.59 -10.73 -15.40
C GLY A 222 21.21 -10.05 -15.28
N GLY A 223 20.50 -10.23 -14.17
CA GLY A 223 19.23 -9.58 -13.92
C GLY A 223 19.33 -8.05 -13.80
N PRO A 224 18.37 -7.28 -14.36
CA PRO A 224 18.35 -5.84 -14.17
C PRO A 224 17.94 -5.48 -12.74
N ASP A 225 18.58 -4.48 -12.13
CA ASP A 225 18.18 -3.91 -10.83
C ASP A 225 16.92 -3.01 -10.94
N ALA A 226 15.97 -3.37 -11.78
CA ALA A 226 14.80 -2.55 -12.06
C ALA A 226 13.61 -2.95 -11.17
N TRP A 227 12.72 -2.00 -10.87
CA TRP A 227 11.50 -2.27 -10.09
C TRP A 227 10.62 -3.37 -10.72
N ARG A 228 10.63 -3.47 -12.05
CA ARG A 228 9.92 -4.52 -12.81
C ARG A 228 10.45 -5.92 -12.52
N ASN A 229 11.73 -6.02 -12.12
CA ASN A 229 12.38 -7.25 -11.73
C ASN A 229 12.22 -7.53 -10.23
N LEU A 230 11.67 -6.61 -9.43
CA LEU A 230 11.43 -6.83 -8.00
C LEU A 230 10.10 -7.54 -7.75
N ARG A 231 10.15 -8.55 -6.88
CA ARG A 231 8.99 -9.22 -6.28
C ARG A 231 9.26 -9.46 -4.81
N MET A 232 8.21 -9.44 -4.00
CA MET A 232 8.32 -9.83 -2.60
C MET A 232 8.47 -11.35 -2.52
N LEU A 233 9.55 -11.79 -1.88
CA LEU A 233 9.81 -13.19 -1.60
C LEU A 233 10.00 -13.40 -0.10
N ASP A 234 9.68 -14.60 0.35
CA ASP A 234 10.08 -15.07 1.66
C ASP A 234 11.61 -15.01 1.81
N ARG A 235 12.07 -14.56 2.97
CA ARG A 235 13.49 -14.31 3.26
C ARG A 235 14.31 -15.59 3.18
N THR A 236 13.79 -16.70 3.68
CA THR A 236 14.49 -17.99 3.72
C THR A 236 14.69 -18.51 2.30
N THR A 237 13.62 -18.49 1.50
CA THR A 237 13.66 -18.91 0.09
C THR A 237 14.63 -18.06 -0.73
N ASN A 238 14.64 -16.73 -0.49
CA ASN A 238 15.54 -15.84 -1.20
C ASN A 238 17.02 -16.15 -0.89
N PHE A 239 17.34 -16.21 0.40
CA PHE A 239 18.70 -16.45 0.84
C PHE A 239 19.23 -17.79 0.34
N ASP A 240 18.42 -18.85 0.40
CA ASP A 240 18.85 -20.18 0.01
C ASP A 240 19.08 -20.27 -1.52
N ILE A 241 18.12 -19.84 -2.35
CA ILE A 241 18.28 -19.84 -3.82
C ILE A 241 19.51 -19.01 -4.24
N GLY A 242 19.60 -17.76 -3.79
CA GLY A 242 20.65 -16.84 -4.25
C GLY A 242 22.03 -17.16 -3.67
N THR A 243 22.12 -17.37 -2.34
CA THR A 243 23.40 -17.46 -1.63
C THR A 243 23.88 -18.90 -1.46
N GLN A 244 22.98 -19.86 -1.23
CA GLN A 244 23.35 -21.25 -0.94
C GLN A 244 23.39 -22.12 -2.19
N GLN A 245 22.54 -21.84 -3.20
CA GLN A 245 22.44 -22.69 -4.38
C GLN A 245 23.14 -22.09 -5.60
N ILE A 246 22.77 -20.88 -6.03
CA ILE A 246 23.34 -20.28 -7.26
C ILE A 246 24.80 -19.89 -7.05
N ARG A 247 25.10 -19.07 -6.02
CA ARG A 247 26.43 -18.48 -5.83
C ARG A 247 27.56 -19.52 -5.79
N PRO A 248 27.46 -20.67 -5.08
CA PRO A 248 28.54 -21.65 -5.06
C PRO A 248 28.77 -22.36 -6.39
N GLN A 249 27.73 -22.50 -7.22
CA GLN A 249 27.82 -23.16 -8.53
C GLN A 249 28.42 -22.24 -9.59
N ILE A 250 28.24 -20.92 -9.46
CA ILE A 250 28.69 -19.96 -10.48
C ILE A 250 29.90 -19.11 -10.08
N LYS A 251 30.42 -19.23 -8.85
CA LYS A 251 31.48 -18.34 -8.33
C LYS A 251 32.78 -18.42 -9.12
N ASP A 252 33.11 -19.61 -9.62
CA ASP A 252 34.37 -19.91 -10.30
C ASP A 252 34.22 -19.91 -11.83
N LEU A 253 33.02 -19.61 -12.34
CA LEU A 253 32.78 -19.48 -13.77
C LEU A 253 33.39 -18.19 -14.31
N PRO A 254 33.93 -18.20 -15.54
CA PRO A 254 34.33 -16.98 -16.22
C PRO A 254 33.16 -16.01 -16.37
N ASP A 255 33.46 -14.71 -16.31
CA ASP A 255 32.49 -13.68 -16.62
C ASP A 255 31.85 -13.91 -18.00
N GLY A 256 30.55 -13.67 -18.11
CA GLY A 256 29.78 -13.87 -19.34
C GLY A 256 29.41 -15.33 -19.65
N ASN A 257 29.83 -16.32 -18.85
CA ASN A 257 29.46 -17.72 -19.12
C ASN A 257 27.93 -17.90 -19.12
N PRO A 258 27.31 -18.47 -20.17
CA PRO A 258 25.88 -18.74 -20.18
C PRO A 258 25.48 -19.70 -19.05
N ILE A 259 24.27 -19.55 -18.53
CA ILE A 259 23.74 -20.34 -17.42
C ILE A 259 22.39 -20.94 -17.82
N ASN A 260 22.22 -22.24 -17.58
CA ASN A 260 20.94 -22.94 -17.61
C ASN A 260 20.52 -23.32 -16.18
N ILE A 261 19.23 -23.57 -15.97
CA ILE A 261 18.70 -23.95 -14.67
C ILE A 261 18.03 -25.33 -14.76
N ASP A 262 18.40 -26.20 -13.85
CA ASP A 262 17.71 -27.47 -13.57
C ASP A 262 16.97 -27.36 -12.23
N ILE A 263 15.74 -27.88 -12.14
CA ILE A 263 14.90 -27.75 -10.94
C ILE A 263 14.67 -29.13 -10.32
N LYS A 264 14.98 -29.28 -9.04
CA LYS A 264 14.77 -30.50 -8.24
C LYS A 264 13.84 -30.26 -7.06
N TRP A 265 13.04 -31.28 -6.75
CA TRP A 265 12.05 -31.25 -5.67
C TRP A 265 12.40 -32.29 -4.61
N TRP A 266 12.49 -31.87 -3.35
CA TRP A 266 12.74 -32.79 -2.22
C TRP A 266 11.46 -33.27 -1.52
N PRO A 267 11.43 -34.50 -0.96
CA PRO A 267 12.17 -35.66 -1.44
C PRO A 267 11.51 -36.12 -2.74
N ASP A 268 12.30 -36.61 -3.70
CA ASP A 268 11.81 -37.10 -4.97
C ASP A 268 10.55 -37.98 -4.79
N ASP A 269 9.47 -37.68 -5.51
CA ASP A 269 8.40 -38.66 -5.77
C ASP A 269 8.96 -39.77 -6.68
#